data_AF-A0A819J340-F1
#
_entry.id   AF-A0A819J340-F1
#
_cell.length_a   1.000
_cell.length_b   1.000
_cell.length_c   1.000
_cell.angle_alpha   90.00
_cell.angle_beta   90.00
_cell.angle_gamma   90.00
#
_symmetry.space_group_name_H-M   'P 1'
#
loop_
_entity.id
_entity.type
_entity.pdbx_description
1 polymer ?
#
loop_
_entity_poly.entity_id
_entity_poly.type
_entity_poly.pdbx_seq_one_letter_code
_entity_poly.pdbx_strand_id
1 'polypeptide(L)'
;MERIKRQRNNSVNNYDNNKKQKIQVETNCLLKEFVACFEILPNELIYEIFDLLDFHHVYQAFYSLNARFHNLIGNSTVPIEVNLSSISKSTFQRYNKDIILPNKLRIHSLHLSNPCLYDDISSPIHILSQFLRLETLSL
;
A
#
# COMPACT_ATOMS: atom_id res chain seq x y z
N MET A 1 -28.56 38.04 -54.59
CA MET A 1 -27.61 38.16 -53.46
C MET A 1 -27.67 36.93 -52.54
N GLU A 2 -27.45 35.71 -53.03
CA GLU A 2 -27.57 34.49 -52.16
C GLU A 2 -26.34 33.57 -52.15
N ARG A 3 -25.37 33.75 -53.06
CA ARG A 3 -24.22 32.84 -53.17
C ARG A 3 -23.13 33.07 -52.11
N ILE A 4 -23.01 34.28 -51.57
CA ILE A 4 -21.95 34.64 -50.61
C ILE A 4 -22.26 34.17 -49.17
N LYS A 5 -23.54 33.97 -48.82
CA LYS A 5 -23.93 33.52 -47.46
C LYS A 5 -23.73 32.01 -47.23
N ARG A 6 -23.75 31.18 -48.28
CA ARG A 6 -23.61 29.72 -48.14
C ARG A 6 -22.18 29.26 -47.88
N GLN A 7 -21.18 29.94 -48.45
CA GLN A 7 -19.77 29.56 -48.27
C GLN A 7 -19.24 29.86 -46.86
N ARG A 8 -19.73 30.93 -46.21
CA ARG A 8 -19.30 31.30 -44.85
C ARG A 8 -19.79 30.29 -43.80
N ASN A 9 -21.02 29.79 -43.93
CA ASN A 9 -21.59 28.84 -42.97
C ASN A 9 -20.90 27.47 -43.00
N ASN A 10 -20.43 27.01 -44.17
CA ASN A 10 -19.72 25.74 -44.28
C ASN A 10 -18.31 25.79 -43.67
N SER A 11 -17.64 26.94 -43.74
CA SER A 11 -16.32 27.15 -43.12
C SER A 11 -16.43 27.15 -41.59
N VAL A 12 -17.36 27.93 -41.02
CA VAL A 12 -17.54 28.02 -39.56
C VAL A 12 -17.95 26.68 -38.94
N ASN A 13 -18.86 25.94 -39.59
CA ASN A 13 -19.26 24.61 -39.14
C ASN A 13 -18.10 23.60 -39.15
N ASN A 14 -17.14 23.73 -40.06
CA ASN A 14 -15.97 22.84 -40.13
C ASN A 14 -14.95 23.15 -39.03
N TYR A 15 -14.75 24.42 -38.67
CA TYR A 15 -13.85 24.79 -37.56
C TYR A 15 -14.40 24.35 -36.20
N ASP A 16 -15.71 24.51 -35.97
CA ASP A 16 -16.33 24.06 -34.71
C ASP A 16 -16.38 22.53 -34.59
N ASN A 17 -16.59 21.82 -35.69
CA ASN A 17 -16.58 20.35 -35.70
C ASN A 17 -15.16 19.79 -35.49
N ASN A 18 -14.13 20.41 -36.09
CA ASN A 18 -12.74 20.01 -35.86
C ASN A 18 -12.27 20.33 -34.43
N LYS A 19 -12.73 21.43 -33.83
CA LYS A 19 -12.42 21.76 -32.43
C LYS A 19 -13.12 20.82 -31.46
N LYS A 20 -14.39 20.48 -31.71
CA LYS A 20 -15.13 19.47 -30.92
C LYS A 20 -14.55 18.07 -31.07
N GLN A 21 -14.12 17.68 -32.27
CA GLN A 21 -13.43 16.40 -32.50
C GLN A 21 -12.05 16.37 -31.85
N LYS A 22 -11.28 17.47 -31.89
CA LYS A 22 -9.97 17.53 -31.22
C LYS A 22 -10.10 17.48 -29.70
N ILE A 23 -11.09 18.17 -29.13
CA ILE A 23 -11.41 18.09 -27.70
C ILE A 23 -11.92 16.70 -27.34
N GLN A 24 -12.82 16.09 -28.13
CA GLN A 24 -13.29 14.73 -27.89
C GLN A 24 -12.17 13.68 -27.98
N VAL A 25 -11.24 13.83 -28.92
CA VAL A 25 -10.09 12.94 -29.06
C VAL A 25 -9.11 13.12 -27.89
N GLU A 26 -8.84 14.36 -27.45
CA GLU A 26 -8.01 14.64 -26.27
C GLU A 26 -8.67 14.13 -24.98
N THR A 27 -9.99 14.31 -24.78
CA THR A 27 -10.71 13.77 -23.63
C THR A 27 -10.85 12.25 -23.67
N ASN A 28 -10.98 11.64 -24.85
CA ASN A 28 -11.05 10.17 -24.98
C ASN A 28 -9.68 9.50 -24.82
N CYS A 29 -8.58 10.22 -25.05
CA CYS A 29 -7.24 9.79 -24.67
C CYS A 29 -6.98 9.94 -23.16
N LEU A 30 -7.56 10.97 -22.51
CA LEU A 30 -7.44 11.20 -21.06
C LEU A 30 -8.36 10.31 -20.20
N LEU A 31 -9.50 9.87 -20.76
CA LEU A 31 -10.50 9.03 -20.07
C LEU A 31 -10.40 7.53 -20.39
N LYS A 32 -9.44 7.12 -21.23
CA LYS A 32 -9.07 5.72 -21.37
C LYS A 32 -8.34 5.28 -20.10
N GLU A 33 -9.15 4.85 -19.14
CA GLU A 33 -8.77 3.98 -18.04
C GLU A 33 -7.65 4.56 -17.17
N PHE A 34 -8.02 5.52 -16.31
CA PHE A 34 -7.28 5.76 -15.08
C PHE A 34 -7.49 4.54 -14.16
N VAL A 35 -6.93 3.38 -14.54
CA VAL A 35 -6.70 2.30 -13.58
C VAL A 35 -5.65 2.85 -12.64
N ALA A 36 -6.12 3.44 -11.54
CA ALA A 36 -5.24 3.89 -10.48
C ALA A 36 -4.55 2.64 -9.91
N CYS A 37 -3.33 2.38 -10.34
CA CYS A 37 -2.53 1.30 -9.79
C CYS A 37 -2.16 1.67 -8.36
N PHE A 38 -2.44 0.80 -7.40
CA PHE A 38 -1.98 1.01 -6.02
C PHE A 38 -0.46 1.25 -5.95
N GLU A 39 0.29 0.66 -6.88
CA GLU A 39 1.74 0.81 -7.04
C GLU A 39 2.22 2.21 -7.45
N ILE A 40 1.36 3.12 -7.91
CA ILE A 40 1.76 4.50 -8.26
C ILE A 40 1.55 5.48 -7.11
N LEU A 41 0.91 5.05 -6.00
CA LEU A 41 0.74 5.90 -4.83
C LEU A 41 2.10 6.29 -4.23
N PRO A 42 2.30 7.53 -3.76
CA PRO A 42 3.45 7.91 -2.95
C PRO A 42 3.61 7.01 -1.72
N ASN A 43 4.86 6.88 -1.23
CA ASN A 43 5.15 6.02 -0.08
C ASN A 43 4.39 6.47 1.18
N GLU A 44 4.22 7.79 1.34
CA GLU A 44 3.51 8.42 2.46
C GLU A 44 2.07 7.91 2.54
N LEU A 45 1.33 7.93 1.42
CA LEU A 45 -0.04 7.44 1.37
C LEU A 45 -0.13 5.93 1.60
N ILE A 46 0.87 5.18 1.16
CA ILE A 46 0.90 3.72 1.41
C ILE A 46 1.12 3.43 2.88
N TYR A 47 1.99 4.19 3.56
CA TYR A 47 2.15 4.05 5.01
C TYR A 47 0.88 4.42 5.76
N GLU A 48 0.20 5.51 5.38
CA GLU A 48 -1.10 5.86 5.95
C GLU A 48 -2.13 4.73 5.78
N ILE A 49 -2.12 4.03 4.65
CA ILE A 49 -3.00 2.87 4.41
C ILE A 49 -2.56 1.67 5.26
N PHE A 50 -1.25 1.43 5.38
CA PHE A 50 -0.72 0.33 6.18
C PHE A 50 -0.99 0.52 7.67
N ASP A 51 -0.99 1.76 8.18
CA ASP A 51 -1.32 2.09 9.57
C ASP A 51 -2.78 1.75 9.94
N LEU A 52 -3.67 1.66 8.94
CA LEU A 52 -5.06 1.23 9.13
C LEU A 52 -5.23 -0.30 9.20
N LEU A 53 -4.17 -1.05 8.93
CA LEU A 53 -4.20 -2.50 8.78
C LEU A 53 -3.29 -3.17 9.82
N ASP A 54 -3.63 -4.41 10.17
CA ASP A 54 -2.71 -5.26 10.91
C ASP A 54 -1.45 -5.50 10.08
N PHE A 55 -0.27 -5.22 10.63
CA PHE A 55 0.99 -5.33 9.89
C PHE A 55 1.26 -6.76 9.40
N HIS A 56 0.70 -7.77 10.07
CA HIS A 56 0.76 -9.15 9.56
C HIS A 56 0.01 -9.29 8.23
N HIS A 57 -1.18 -8.71 8.09
CA HIS A 57 -1.95 -8.73 6.86
C HIS A 57 -1.26 -7.93 5.75
N VAL A 58 -0.65 -6.79 6.10
CA VAL A 58 0.17 -6.01 5.16
C VAL A 58 1.31 -6.86 4.61
N TYR A 59 2.07 -7.52 5.50
CA TYR A 59 3.14 -8.41 5.09
C TYR A 59 2.63 -9.52 4.16
N GLN A 60 1.54 -10.21 4.54
CA GLN A 60 1.02 -11.33 3.76
C GLN A 60 0.54 -10.90 2.36
N ALA A 61 -0.09 -9.73 2.26
CA ALA A 61 -0.66 -9.25 1.00
C ALA A 61 0.37 -8.59 0.08
N PHE A 62 1.33 -7.84 0.63
CA PHE A 62 2.15 -6.93 -0.18
C PHE A 62 3.64 -7.30 -0.25
N TYR A 63 4.20 -8.01 0.74
CA TYR A 63 5.65 -8.20 0.87
C TYR A 63 6.33 -8.85 -0.33
N SER A 64 5.64 -9.78 -1.00
CA SER A 64 6.16 -10.52 -2.15
C SER A 64 5.65 -10.03 -3.51
N LEU A 65 4.87 -8.94 -3.56
CA LEU A 65 4.29 -8.46 -4.83
C LEU A 65 5.36 -7.86 -5.76
N ASN A 66 6.23 -7.01 -5.22
CA ASN A 66 7.33 -6.40 -5.97
C ASN A 66 8.42 -5.88 -5.01
N ALA A 67 9.56 -5.50 -5.58
CA ALA A 67 10.71 -5.00 -4.82
C ALA A 67 10.42 -3.72 -4.04
N ARG A 68 9.49 -2.89 -4.53
CA ARG A 68 9.08 -1.66 -3.85
C ARG A 68 8.38 -1.98 -2.53
N PHE A 69 7.35 -2.82 -2.53
CA PHE A 69 6.65 -3.20 -1.31
C PHE A 69 7.53 -4.00 -0.35
N HIS A 70 8.39 -4.87 -0.88
CA HIS A 70 9.40 -5.56 -0.07
C HIS A 70 10.24 -4.56 0.73
N ASN A 71 10.73 -3.49 0.09
CA ASN A 71 11.49 -2.44 0.76
C ASN A 71 10.64 -1.60 1.72
N LEU A 72 9.40 -1.25 1.34
CA LEU A 72 8.51 -0.45 2.20
C LEU A 72 8.19 -1.17 3.51
N ILE A 73 8.05 -2.49 3.47
CA ILE A 73 7.70 -3.29 4.64
C ILE A 73 8.96 -3.66 5.42
N GLY A 74 9.99 -4.18 4.75
CA GLY A 74 11.18 -4.75 5.37
C GLY A 74 12.25 -3.74 5.79
N ASN A 75 12.39 -2.61 5.08
CA ASN A 75 13.53 -1.68 5.21
C ASN A 75 13.12 -0.23 5.55
N SER A 76 11.88 0.00 5.94
CA SER A 76 11.38 1.33 6.31
C SER A 76 11.87 1.78 7.68
N THR A 77 11.77 3.07 7.96
CA THR A 77 11.99 3.65 9.30
C THR A 77 10.70 3.77 10.11
N VAL A 78 9.55 3.49 9.48
CA VAL A 78 8.22 3.60 10.10
C VAL A 78 8.09 2.57 11.22
N PRO A 79 7.61 2.97 12.42
CA PRO A 79 7.33 2.06 13.53
C PRO A 79 6.33 0.97 13.13
N ILE A 80 6.41 -0.19 13.79
CA ILE A 80 5.56 -1.35 13.48
C ILE A 80 4.80 -1.79 14.72
N GLU A 81 3.50 -1.99 14.54
CA GLU A 81 2.67 -2.72 15.50
C GLU A 81 2.50 -4.16 15.06
N VAL A 82 2.88 -5.08 15.95
CA VAL A 82 2.84 -6.51 15.66
C VAL A 82 1.76 -7.16 16.50
N ASN A 83 0.80 -7.76 15.81
CA ASN A 83 -0.26 -8.53 16.45
C ASN A 83 -0.18 -9.99 16.03
N LEU A 84 0.05 -10.88 17.00
CA LEU A 84 0.22 -12.31 16.78
C LEU A 84 -1.00 -13.13 17.25
N SER A 85 -2.09 -12.45 17.61
CA SER A 85 -3.26 -13.07 18.27
C SER A 85 -3.97 -14.11 17.42
N SER A 86 -4.02 -13.90 16.10
CA SER A 86 -4.80 -14.71 15.16
C SER A 86 -3.95 -15.55 14.21
N ILE A 87 -2.62 -15.53 14.35
CA ILE A 87 -1.72 -16.16 13.37
C ILE A 87 -1.48 -17.64 13.67
N SER A 88 -1.36 -18.47 12.64
CA SER A 88 -0.97 -19.88 12.84
C SER A 88 0.50 -20.01 13.22
N LYS A 89 0.89 -21.13 13.84
CA LYS A 89 2.31 -21.42 14.20
C LYS A 89 3.25 -21.38 13.00
N SER A 90 2.87 -22.00 11.87
CA SER A 90 3.70 -22.01 10.66
C SER A 90 3.80 -20.61 10.03
N THR A 91 2.71 -19.85 10.05
CA THR A 91 2.70 -18.43 9.62
C THR A 91 3.62 -17.59 10.50
N PHE A 92 3.58 -17.80 11.82
CA PHE A 92 4.45 -17.12 12.77
C PHE A 92 5.92 -17.39 12.48
N GLN A 93 6.33 -18.64 12.27
CA GLN A 93 7.74 -18.97 12.04
C GLN A 93 8.32 -18.21 10.84
N ARG A 94 7.56 -18.13 9.74
CA ARG A 94 7.96 -17.37 8.56
C ARG A 94 7.98 -15.87 8.84
N TYR A 95 6.91 -15.35 9.42
CA TYR A 95 6.78 -13.92 9.74
C TYR A 95 7.85 -13.45 10.75
N ASN A 96 8.18 -14.29 11.72
CA ASN A 96 9.22 -14.02 12.70
C ASN A 96 10.58 -13.88 12.03
N LYS A 97 10.91 -14.79 11.10
CA LYS A 97 12.16 -14.76 10.34
C LYS A 97 12.24 -13.55 9.40
N ASP A 98 11.17 -13.25 8.68
CA ASP A 98 11.19 -12.27 7.61
C ASP A 98 10.97 -10.83 8.10
N ILE A 99 10.17 -10.65 9.16
CA ILE A 99 9.73 -9.34 9.63
C ILE A 99 10.15 -9.05 11.06
N ILE A 100 9.79 -9.91 12.02
CA ILE A 100 9.99 -9.58 13.44
C ILE A 100 11.49 -9.47 13.77
N LEU A 101 12.28 -10.48 13.43
CA LEU A 101 13.70 -10.51 13.78
C LEU A 101 14.50 -9.40 13.09
N PRO A 102 14.31 -9.08 11.80
CA PRO A 102 15.03 -7.98 11.15
C PRO A 102 14.59 -6.59 11.63
N ASN A 103 13.33 -6.45 12.08
CA ASN A 103 12.74 -5.15 12.41
C ASN A 103 12.54 -4.93 13.92
N LYS A 104 13.25 -5.65 14.78
CA LYS A 104 13.16 -5.52 16.25
C LYS A 104 13.27 -4.07 16.77
N LEU A 105 14.07 -3.24 16.11
CA LEU A 105 14.26 -1.84 16.49
C LEU A 105 13.07 -0.95 16.09
N ARG A 106 12.20 -1.40 15.21
CA ARG A 106 11.04 -0.64 14.73
C ARG A 106 9.76 -1.05 15.44
N ILE A 107 9.74 -2.23 16.06
CA ILE A 107 8.56 -2.76 16.73
C ILE A 107 8.39 -2.04 18.07
N HIS A 108 7.34 -1.22 18.17
CA HIS A 108 6.99 -0.49 19.40
C HIS A 108 5.79 -1.10 20.11
N SER A 109 4.96 -1.88 19.43
CA SER A 109 3.82 -2.57 20.02
C SER A 109 3.83 -4.05 19.65
N LEU A 110 3.60 -4.92 20.63
CA LEU A 110 3.52 -6.36 20.47
C LEU A 110 2.31 -6.93 21.22
N HIS A 111 1.41 -7.60 20.49
CA HIS A 111 0.22 -8.26 21.05
C HIS A 111 0.32 -9.78 20.90
N LEU A 112 0.36 -10.49 22.02
CA LEU A 112 0.67 -11.92 22.15
C LEU A 112 -0.45 -12.70 22.84
N SER A 113 -1.65 -12.74 22.27
CA SER A 113 -2.76 -13.47 22.92
C SER A 113 -2.98 -14.88 22.36
N ASN A 114 -2.01 -15.45 21.64
CA ASN A 114 -2.14 -16.74 20.97
C ASN A 114 -1.38 -17.85 21.70
N PRO A 115 -2.10 -18.79 22.35
CA PRO A 115 -1.47 -19.83 23.15
C PRO A 115 -0.56 -20.78 22.36
N CYS A 116 -0.83 -20.95 21.06
CA CYS A 116 -0.06 -21.84 20.20
C CYS A 116 1.39 -21.38 19.98
N LEU A 117 1.71 -20.13 20.36
CA LEU A 117 3.01 -19.53 20.16
C LEU A 117 3.88 -19.52 21.43
N TYR A 118 3.33 -19.87 22.60
CA TYR A 118 4.06 -19.79 23.88
C TYR A 118 5.32 -20.66 23.91
N ASP A 119 5.32 -21.81 23.23
CA ASP A 119 6.50 -22.68 23.16
C ASP A 119 7.62 -22.08 22.30
N ASP A 120 7.27 -21.32 21.26
CA ASP A 120 8.23 -20.71 20.33
C ASP A 120 8.71 -19.33 20.83
N ILE A 121 7.88 -18.68 21.66
CA ILE A 121 8.11 -17.39 22.32
C ILE A 121 8.79 -17.70 23.66
N SER A 122 10.05 -18.12 23.62
CA SER A 122 10.81 -18.53 24.82
C SER A 122 10.79 -17.43 25.89
N SER A 123 9.96 -17.58 26.93
CA SER A 123 9.71 -16.63 28.02
C SER A 123 9.45 -15.17 27.58
N PRO A 124 8.29 -14.55 27.91
CA PRO A 124 8.01 -13.15 27.59
C PRO A 124 9.16 -12.18 27.95
N ILE A 125 9.89 -12.47 29.04
CA ILE A 125 11.03 -11.67 29.54
C ILE A 125 12.22 -11.67 28.57
N HIS A 126 12.53 -12.81 27.93
CA HIS A 126 13.65 -12.90 26.99
C HIS A 126 13.31 -12.30 25.62
N ILE A 127 12.04 -12.13 25.34
CA ILE A 127 11.54 -11.52 24.10
C ILE A 127 11.52 -10.01 24.25
N LEU A 128 11.06 -9.51 25.40
CA LEU A 128 11.15 -8.10 25.77
C LEU A 128 12.57 -7.54 25.65
N SER A 129 13.60 -8.29 26.06
CA SER A 129 15.00 -7.81 25.98
C SER A 129 15.51 -7.62 24.55
N GLN A 130 14.81 -8.15 23.54
CA GLN A 130 15.22 -8.05 22.13
C GLN A 130 14.64 -6.84 21.42
N PHE A 131 13.61 -6.20 21.98
CA PHE A 131 12.93 -5.05 21.39
C PHE A 131 13.30 -3.76 22.13
N LEU A 132 14.34 -3.09 21.66
CA LEU A 132 14.87 -1.86 22.26
C LEU A 132 13.89 -0.69 22.30
N ARG A 133 12.88 -0.69 21.42
CA ARG A 133 11.89 0.39 21.26
C ARG A 133 10.46 -0.05 21.60
N LEU A 134 10.30 -1.19 22.30
CA LEU A 134 8.98 -1.65 22.70
C LEU A 134 8.38 -0.73 23.77
N GLU A 135 7.24 -0.16 23.45
CA GLU A 135 6.46 0.71 24.32
C GLU A 135 5.25 -0.03 24.89
N THR A 136 4.65 -0.93 24.11
CA THR A 136 3.44 -1.67 24.50
C THR A 136 3.64 -3.18 24.34
N LEU A 137 3.37 -3.93 25.41
CA LEU A 137 3.22 -5.39 25.39
C LEU A 137 1.84 -5.76 25.91
N SER A 138 1.13 -6.60 25.17
CA SER A 138 -0.15 -7.20 25.58
C SER A 138 -0.03 -8.71 25.44
N LEU A 139 -0.55 -9.43 26.44
CA LEU A 139 -0.50 -10.90 26.58
C LEU A 139 -1.93 -11.44 26.61
#